data_AF-A0A8J4IW26-F1
#
_entry.id   AF-A0A8J4IW26-F1
#
_cell.length_a   1.000
_cell.length_b   1.000
_cell.length_c   1.000
_cell.angle_alpha   90.00
_cell.angle_beta   90.00
_cell.angle_gamma   90.00
#
_symmetry.space_group_name_H-M   'P 1'
#
loop_
_entity.id
_entity.type
_entity.pdbx_description
1 polymer ?
#
loop_
_entity_poly.entity_id
_entity_poly.type
_entity_poly.pdbx_seq_one_letter_code
_entity_poly.pdbx_strand_id
1 'polypeptide(L)'
;MAAPALSTYTPEEMVQQMKELITENNELKEAMKLHNQAMKDRYEELSIWREKQKEEREFYELKFKEAKQCLLAKCIENEQLQQQLQSLKEREEGAEMEGCVAPEKEARQLKSQVQRLQAEKADLLAIISELQVKLNISSAEDSFVEIGMSVSEGNKKNTVTCGQKLCRSKPADESKNLESEELTVSQLLCCLRNETQRREKLEKELQDHKERYELFSFRAAAVTKSVADQRQTEISVTTGQDKSPASSWVGSEVETLNLQVCALFKELQEAHEKLKEAELIQKKLQEKCQVLERKSSAAASELEDKQQLIYTIKKLELQVESMQAEVKLEQAKTHEEKARFSSLQDAYSKLLPELTEAMKTIGEMKLKELDRVDKVVVEQLNAKVELAEQALAAKQLQIDEMKQIIAKQEEDLETMAVLRAQVEVYCSDFHAERAAREKIHEEKEQLAVQLAYLLKEQQNLEDLDRNSLAEMQNRHGARAPDREHSPRLVQRGTGSQDWPEQRNISMYSCPKCEEILPDLDTLQIHVMDCIN
;
A
#
# COMPACT_ATOMS: atom_id res chain seq x y z
N MET A 1 86.57 13.01 30.55
CA MET A 1 85.50 12.25 29.87
C MET A 1 85.77 10.77 30.10
N ALA A 2 85.12 10.16 31.09
CA ALA A 2 85.24 8.75 31.42
C ALA A 2 83.91 8.06 31.12
N ALA A 3 83.97 6.92 30.45
CA ALA A 3 82.84 6.15 29.97
C ALA A 3 81.95 5.64 31.13
N PRO A 4 80.63 5.45 30.92
CA PRO A 4 79.78 4.87 31.93
C PRO A 4 80.16 3.39 32.13
N ALA A 5 80.37 3.02 33.40
CA ALA A 5 80.69 1.67 33.81
C ALA A 5 79.57 0.70 33.39
N LEU A 6 79.94 -0.32 32.63
CA LEU A 6 79.13 -1.49 32.37
C LEU A 6 78.74 -2.12 33.70
N SER A 7 77.46 -2.01 34.07
CA SER A 7 76.85 -2.70 35.19
C SER A 7 77.07 -4.21 35.01
N THR A 8 77.89 -4.80 35.87
CA THR A 8 78.10 -6.25 35.96
C THR A 8 76.84 -6.91 36.52
N TYR A 9 75.91 -7.27 35.64
CA TYR A 9 74.85 -8.22 35.97
C TYR A 9 75.48 -9.53 36.44
N THR A 10 74.98 -10.08 37.54
CA THR A 10 75.39 -11.43 37.95
C THR A 10 74.88 -12.46 36.93
N PRO A 11 75.57 -13.59 36.73
CA PRO A 11 75.13 -14.63 35.80
C PRO A 11 73.69 -15.09 36.08
N GLU A 12 73.28 -15.14 37.35
CA GLU A 12 71.90 -15.48 37.74
C GLU A 12 70.87 -14.44 37.28
N GLU A 13 71.16 -13.14 37.42
CA GLU A 13 70.27 -12.05 36.99
C GLU A 13 70.10 -12.02 35.47
N MET A 14 71.19 -12.25 34.71
CA MET A 14 71.08 -12.36 33.24
C MET A 14 70.23 -13.56 32.81
N VAL A 15 70.35 -14.70 33.50
CA VAL A 15 69.52 -15.89 33.22
C VAL A 15 68.05 -15.61 33.54
N GLN A 16 67.76 -14.86 34.61
CA GLN A 16 66.40 -14.48 34.97
C GLN A 16 65.79 -13.51 33.95
N GLN A 17 66.52 -12.46 33.55
CA GLN A 17 66.09 -11.56 32.48
C GLN A 17 65.87 -12.30 31.15
N MET A 18 66.74 -13.26 30.82
CA MET A 18 66.57 -14.06 29.60
C MET A 18 65.31 -14.94 29.66
N LYS A 19 64.94 -15.47 30.82
CA LYS A 19 63.68 -16.21 31.01
C LYS A 19 62.46 -15.31 30.84
N GLU A 20 62.49 -14.11 31.43
CA GLU A 20 61.42 -13.11 31.31
C GLU A 20 61.22 -12.68 29.84
N LEU A 21 62.31 -12.40 29.12
CA LEU A 21 62.25 -12.09 27.69
C LEU A 21 61.70 -13.25 26.86
N ILE A 22 62.02 -14.50 27.21
CA ILE A 22 61.46 -15.68 26.53
C ILE A 22 59.96 -15.80 26.79
N THR A 23 59.51 -15.56 28.03
CA THR A 23 58.08 -15.59 28.37
C THR A 23 57.31 -14.48 27.65
N GLU A 24 57.82 -13.25 27.67
CA GLU A 24 57.21 -12.11 26.95
C GLU A 24 57.18 -12.38 25.43
N ASN A 25 58.25 -12.93 24.87
CA ASN A 25 58.29 -13.27 23.44
C ASN A 25 57.26 -14.36 23.07
N ASN A 26 57.04 -15.33 23.94
CA ASN A 26 56.02 -16.36 23.75
C ASN A 26 54.60 -15.79 23.89
N GLU A 27 54.35 -14.93 24.87
CA GLU A 27 53.08 -14.23 25.04
C GLU A 27 52.75 -13.35 23.84
N LEU A 28 53.73 -12.60 23.32
CA LEU A 28 53.58 -11.79 22.10
C LEU A 28 53.25 -12.66 20.88
N LYS A 29 53.88 -13.84 20.75
CA LYS A 29 53.57 -14.78 19.67
C LYS A 29 52.14 -15.32 19.78
N GLU A 30 51.69 -15.67 20.97
CA GLU A 30 50.31 -16.14 21.18
C GLU A 30 49.29 -15.02 20.96
N ALA A 31 49.55 -13.80 21.45
CA ALA A 31 48.72 -12.63 21.19
C ALA A 31 48.60 -12.34 19.69
N MET A 32 49.71 -12.45 18.95
CA MET A 32 49.72 -12.26 17.50
C MET A 32 48.93 -13.37 16.78
N LYS A 33 49.04 -14.63 17.20
CA LYS A 33 48.23 -15.73 16.66
C LYS A 33 46.74 -15.51 16.89
N LEU A 34 46.35 -15.13 18.12
CA LEU A 34 44.96 -14.83 18.47
C LEU A 34 44.43 -13.64 17.65
N HIS A 35 45.23 -12.59 17.49
CA HIS A 35 44.85 -11.44 16.65
C HIS A 35 44.66 -11.84 15.18
N ASN A 36 45.58 -12.62 14.62
CA ASN A 36 45.48 -13.11 13.24
C ASN A 36 44.25 -14.00 13.05
N GLN A 37 43.93 -14.86 14.02
CA GLN A 37 42.73 -15.69 13.97
C GLN A 37 41.47 -14.82 14.03
N ALA A 38 41.41 -13.85 14.95
CA ALA A 38 40.27 -12.92 15.04
C ALA A 38 40.08 -12.10 13.75
N MET A 39 41.18 -11.68 13.10
CA MET A 39 41.11 -11.01 11.80
C MET A 39 40.56 -11.95 10.71
N LYS A 40 41.01 -13.21 10.68
CA LYS A 40 40.51 -14.21 9.75
C LYS A 40 39.01 -14.46 9.93
N ASP A 41 38.57 -14.64 11.17
CA ASP A 41 37.15 -14.85 11.51
C ASP A 41 36.31 -13.64 11.06
N ARG A 42 36.77 -12.41 11.31
CA ARG A 42 36.11 -11.18 10.81
C ARG A 42 36.05 -11.11 9.29
N TYR A 43 37.10 -11.55 8.58
CA TYR A 43 37.08 -11.60 7.11
C TYR A 43 36.09 -12.65 6.59
N GLU A 44 35.97 -13.79 7.25
CA GLU A 44 35.00 -14.83 6.92
C GLU A 44 33.57 -14.33 7.16
N GLU A 45 33.31 -13.69 8.30
CA GLU A 45 32.02 -13.04 8.60
C GLU A 45 31.64 -11.97 7.57
N LEU A 46 32.58 -11.10 7.21
CA LEU A 46 32.37 -10.07 6.17
C LEU A 46 32.09 -10.70 4.80
N SER A 47 32.71 -11.84 4.49
CA SER A 47 32.49 -12.56 3.24
C SER A 47 31.11 -13.19 3.20
N ILE A 48 30.67 -13.82 4.30
CA ILE A 48 29.32 -14.36 4.45
C ILE A 48 28.28 -13.24 4.37
N TRP A 49 28.52 -12.11 5.05
CA TRP A 49 27.62 -10.96 5.01
C TRP A 49 27.50 -10.40 3.58
N ARG A 50 28.61 -10.30 2.85
CA ARG A 50 28.61 -9.88 1.44
C ARG A 50 27.80 -10.82 0.56
N GLU A 51 27.92 -12.13 0.74
CA GLU A 51 27.14 -13.10 -0.05
C GLU A 51 25.65 -13.00 0.28
N LYS A 52 25.28 -12.88 1.56
CA LYS A 52 23.88 -12.64 1.97
C LYS A 52 23.31 -11.37 1.34
N GLN A 53 24.07 -10.27 1.31
CA GLN A 53 23.64 -9.04 0.65
C GLN A 53 23.44 -9.20 -0.86
N LYS A 54 24.22 -10.08 -1.49
CA LYS A 54 24.07 -10.41 -2.90
C LYS A 54 22.83 -11.27 -3.14
N GLU A 55 22.62 -12.31 -2.33
CA GLU A 55 21.42 -13.17 -2.38
C GLU A 55 20.14 -12.37 -2.15
N GLU A 56 20.12 -11.45 -1.17
CA GLU A 56 18.98 -10.55 -0.92
C GLU A 56 18.69 -9.67 -2.15
N ARG A 57 19.72 -9.09 -2.76
CA ARG A 57 19.56 -8.29 -3.98
C ARG A 57 18.97 -9.12 -5.14
N GLU A 58 19.50 -10.31 -5.36
CA GLU A 58 19.03 -11.23 -6.41
C GLU A 58 17.58 -11.66 -6.15
N PHE A 59 17.21 -11.91 -4.89
CA PHE A 59 15.84 -12.19 -4.49
C PHE A 59 14.88 -11.04 -4.82
N TYR A 60 15.24 -9.80 -4.46
CA TYR A 60 14.41 -8.63 -4.79
C TYR A 60 14.34 -8.39 -6.30
N GLU A 61 15.43 -8.60 -7.03
CA GLU A 61 15.43 -8.49 -8.49
C GLU A 61 14.52 -9.54 -9.14
N LEU A 62 14.53 -10.78 -8.66
CA LEU A 62 13.64 -11.84 -9.11
C LEU A 62 12.18 -11.50 -8.81
N LYS A 63 11.88 -11.07 -7.58
CA LYS A 63 10.52 -10.64 -7.18
C LYS A 63 10.02 -9.47 -8.02
N PHE A 64 10.88 -8.52 -8.34
CA PHE A 64 10.55 -7.41 -9.22
C PHE A 64 10.26 -7.88 -10.65
N LYS A 65 11.06 -8.82 -11.19
CA LYS A 65 10.81 -9.43 -12.51
C LYS A 65 9.48 -10.17 -12.53
N GLU A 66 9.17 -10.96 -11.51
CA GLU A 66 7.88 -11.66 -11.34
C GLU A 66 6.71 -10.67 -11.31
N ALA A 67 6.82 -9.61 -10.48
CA ALA A 67 5.80 -8.57 -10.39
C ALA A 67 5.58 -7.85 -11.74
N LYS A 68 6.66 -7.54 -12.45
CA LYS A 68 6.61 -6.95 -13.79
C LYS A 68 5.92 -7.87 -14.79
N GLN A 69 6.22 -9.17 -14.78
CA GLN A 69 5.56 -10.15 -15.64
C GLN A 69 4.06 -10.28 -15.32
N CYS A 70 3.70 -10.32 -14.04
CA CYS A 70 2.30 -10.35 -13.60
C CYS A 70 1.53 -9.11 -14.07
N LEU A 71 2.13 -7.92 -13.92
CA LEU A 71 1.54 -6.67 -14.41
C LEU A 71 1.35 -6.69 -15.93
N LEU A 72 2.37 -7.12 -16.69
CA LEU A 72 2.25 -7.24 -18.14
C LEU A 72 1.14 -8.21 -18.56
N ALA A 73 1.03 -9.36 -17.89
CA ALA A 73 -0.05 -10.31 -18.14
C ALA A 73 -1.43 -9.69 -17.86
N LYS A 74 -1.57 -8.94 -16.76
CA LYS A 74 -2.80 -8.22 -16.44
C LYS A 74 -3.11 -7.07 -17.39
N CYS A 75 -2.11 -6.38 -17.93
CA CYS A 75 -2.32 -5.39 -18.98
C CYS A 75 -2.87 -6.03 -20.25
N ILE A 76 -2.30 -7.17 -20.68
CA ILE A 76 -2.78 -7.92 -21.84
C ILE A 76 -4.22 -8.42 -21.61
N GLU A 77 -4.52 -8.96 -20.44
CA GLU A 77 -5.89 -9.39 -20.08
C GLU A 77 -6.87 -8.20 -20.11
N ASN A 78 -6.47 -7.04 -19.59
CA ASN A 78 -7.29 -5.83 -19.60
C ASN A 78 -7.52 -5.31 -21.03
N GLU A 79 -6.49 -5.30 -21.88
CA GLU A 79 -6.62 -4.97 -23.30
C GLU A 79 -7.58 -5.94 -24.02
N GLN A 80 -7.48 -7.24 -23.74
CA GLN A 80 -8.41 -8.24 -24.29
C GLN A 80 -9.85 -8.01 -23.80
N LEU A 81 -10.04 -7.72 -22.52
CA LEU A 81 -11.36 -7.38 -21.98
C LEU A 81 -11.91 -6.09 -22.59
N GLN A 82 -11.07 -5.08 -22.80
CA GLN A 82 -11.46 -3.85 -23.49
C GLN A 82 -11.88 -4.12 -24.93
N GLN A 83 -11.14 -4.96 -25.66
CA GLN A 83 -11.52 -5.38 -27.01
C GLN A 83 -12.84 -6.17 -27.00
N GLN A 84 -13.06 -7.05 -26.01
CA GLN A 84 -14.32 -7.78 -25.87
C GLN A 84 -15.48 -6.83 -25.58
N LEU A 85 -15.32 -5.88 -24.66
CA LEU A 85 -16.31 -4.85 -24.38
C LEU A 85 -16.60 -3.99 -25.61
N GLN A 86 -15.58 -3.63 -26.38
CA GLN A 86 -15.75 -2.87 -27.61
C GLN A 86 -16.51 -3.69 -28.67
N SER A 87 -16.20 -4.98 -28.82
CA SER A 87 -16.91 -5.88 -29.74
C SER A 87 -18.37 -6.12 -29.33
N LEU A 88 -18.65 -6.20 -28.03
CA LEU A 88 -20.01 -6.30 -27.50
C LEU A 88 -20.78 -5.01 -27.73
N LYS A 89 -20.13 -3.86 -27.52
CA LYS A 89 -20.70 -2.55 -27.80
C LYS A 89 -20.99 -2.36 -29.30
N GLU A 90 -20.07 -2.75 -30.17
CA GLU A 90 -20.29 -2.73 -31.63
C GLU A 90 -21.38 -3.71 -32.06
N ARG A 91 -21.56 -4.84 -31.35
CA ARG A 91 -22.65 -5.79 -31.58
C ARG A 91 -24.00 -5.27 -31.09
N GLU A 92 -24.03 -4.55 -29.96
CA GLU A 92 -25.22 -3.84 -29.48
C GLU A 92 -25.59 -2.71 -30.44
N GLU A 93 -24.63 -1.87 -30.85
CA GLU A 93 -24.83 -0.80 -31.83
C GLU A 93 -25.18 -1.34 -33.23
N GLY A 94 -24.64 -2.49 -33.63
CA GLY A 94 -24.96 -3.19 -34.90
C GLY A 94 -26.33 -3.88 -34.87
N ALA A 95 -26.72 -4.48 -33.75
CA ALA A 95 -28.08 -5.00 -33.56
C ALA A 95 -29.12 -3.87 -33.47
N GLU A 96 -28.73 -2.70 -32.96
CA GLU A 96 -29.53 -1.49 -33.08
C GLU A 96 -29.53 -0.93 -34.51
N MET A 97 -28.46 -1.04 -35.29
CA MET A 97 -28.44 -0.54 -36.66
C MET A 97 -29.24 -1.43 -37.65
N GLU A 98 -29.38 -2.73 -37.39
CA GLU A 98 -30.14 -3.66 -38.25
C GLU A 98 -31.56 -3.97 -37.72
N GLY A 99 -31.83 -3.77 -36.43
CA GLY A 99 -33.14 -3.95 -35.79
C GLY A 99 -33.81 -2.69 -35.23
N CYS A 100 -33.07 -1.61 -34.97
CA CYS A 100 -33.58 -0.39 -34.31
C CYS A 100 -33.74 0.81 -35.28
N VAL A 101 -33.25 0.72 -36.51
CA VAL A 101 -33.44 1.79 -37.51
C VAL A 101 -34.92 1.95 -37.93
N ALA A 102 -35.72 0.88 -37.87
CA ALA A 102 -37.16 0.96 -38.14
C ALA A 102 -37.93 1.65 -36.99
N PRO A 103 -37.86 1.18 -35.72
CA PRO A 103 -38.62 1.81 -34.64
C PRO A 103 -38.12 3.21 -34.26
N GLU A 104 -36.82 3.54 -34.37
CA GLU A 104 -36.36 4.92 -34.11
C GLU A 104 -36.79 5.90 -35.21
N LYS A 105 -36.75 5.50 -36.49
CA LYS A 105 -37.22 6.36 -37.58
C LYS A 105 -38.73 6.56 -37.51
N GLU A 106 -39.49 5.51 -37.20
CA GLU A 106 -40.93 5.61 -36.94
C GLU A 106 -41.23 6.48 -35.71
N ALA A 107 -40.48 6.34 -34.62
CA ALA A 107 -40.64 7.19 -33.44
C ALA A 107 -40.31 8.66 -33.72
N ARG A 108 -39.27 8.95 -34.53
CA ARG A 108 -38.96 10.33 -34.96
C ARG A 108 -40.02 10.87 -35.93
N GLN A 109 -40.54 10.05 -36.83
CA GLN A 109 -41.59 10.43 -37.77
C GLN A 109 -42.92 10.68 -37.05
N LEU A 110 -43.30 9.84 -36.09
CA LEU A 110 -44.46 10.02 -35.22
C LEU A 110 -44.31 11.27 -34.34
N LYS A 111 -43.13 11.52 -33.75
CA LYS A 111 -42.86 12.78 -33.03
C LYS A 111 -43.03 14.01 -33.92
N SER A 112 -42.59 13.94 -35.18
CA SER A 112 -42.77 15.04 -36.15
C SER A 112 -44.23 15.24 -36.56
N GLN A 113 -45.02 14.16 -36.67
CA GLN A 113 -46.47 14.23 -36.91
C GLN A 113 -47.20 14.80 -35.69
N VAL A 114 -46.84 14.38 -34.48
CA VAL A 114 -47.43 14.92 -33.25
C VAL A 114 -47.15 16.41 -33.11
N GLN A 115 -45.93 16.88 -33.42
CA GLN A 115 -45.63 18.31 -33.42
C GLN A 115 -46.43 19.09 -34.47
N ARG A 116 -46.60 18.56 -35.68
CA ARG A 116 -47.45 19.17 -36.71
C ARG A 116 -48.92 19.23 -36.28
N LEU A 117 -49.46 18.15 -35.75
CA LEU A 117 -50.84 18.11 -35.25
C LEU A 117 -51.04 19.04 -34.05
N GLN A 118 -50.02 19.22 -33.20
CA GLN A 118 -50.06 20.21 -32.12
C GLN A 118 -50.07 21.65 -32.64
N ALA A 119 -49.32 21.95 -33.70
CA ALA A 119 -49.36 23.25 -34.37
C ALA A 119 -50.72 23.49 -35.05
N GLU A 120 -51.24 22.52 -35.82
CA GLU A 120 -52.57 22.61 -36.43
C GLU A 120 -53.67 22.77 -35.36
N LYS A 121 -53.57 22.06 -34.24
CA LYS A 121 -54.47 22.26 -33.09
C LYS A 121 -54.38 23.68 -32.55
N ALA A 122 -53.18 24.25 -32.42
CA ALA A 122 -53.01 25.62 -31.95
C ALA A 122 -53.61 26.64 -32.94
N ASP A 123 -53.41 26.42 -34.25
CA ASP A 123 -53.98 27.25 -35.31
C ASP A 123 -55.52 27.16 -35.33
N LEU A 124 -56.08 25.96 -35.20
CA LEU A 124 -57.53 25.77 -35.09
C LEU A 124 -58.08 26.40 -33.82
N LEU A 125 -57.38 26.32 -32.69
CA LEU A 125 -57.77 27.02 -31.45
C LEU A 125 -57.70 28.54 -31.61
N ALA A 126 -56.73 29.06 -32.35
CA ALA A 126 -56.65 30.48 -32.68
C ALA A 126 -57.81 30.91 -33.58
N ILE A 127 -58.15 30.11 -34.60
CA ILE A 127 -59.31 30.35 -35.47
C ILE A 127 -60.61 30.26 -34.67
N ILE A 128 -60.77 29.28 -33.78
CA ILE A 128 -61.94 29.17 -32.90
C ILE A 128 -62.03 30.38 -31.97
N SER A 129 -60.91 30.84 -31.42
CA SER A 129 -60.86 32.04 -30.58
C SER A 129 -61.21 33.30 -31.40
N GLU A 130 -60.73 33.42 -32.63
CA GLU A 130 -61.06 34.52 -33.54
C GLU A 130 -62.52 34.47 -33.98
N LEU A 131 -63.07 33.29 -34.25
CA LEU A 131 -64.48 33.07 -34.54
C LEU A 131 -65.36 33.37 -33.33
N GLN A 132 -64.95 32.99 -32.12
CA GLN A 132 -65.64 33.35 -30.87
C GLN A 132 -65.59 34.86 -30.62
N VAL A 133 -64.47 35.52 -30.92
CA VAL A 133 -64.37 36.99 -30.86
C VAL A 133 -65.26 37.63 -31.92
N LYS A 134 -65.30 37.11 -33.15
CA LYS A 134 -66.21 37.59 -34.20
C LYS A 134 -67.69 37.35 -33.86
N LEU A 135 -68.03 36.23 -33.23
CA LEU A 135 -69.37 35.95 -32.71
C LEU A 135 -69.74 36.88 -31.55
N ASN A 136 -68.80 37.17 -30.65
CA ASN A 136 -69.00 38.13 -29.55
C ASN A 136 -69.07 39.59 -30.03
N ILE A 137 -68.44 39.94 -31.17
CA ILE A 137 -68.57 41.25 -31.81
C ILE A 137 -69.91 41.34 -32.58
N SER A 138 -70.47 40.22 -33.02
CA SER A 138 -71.77 40.15 -33.74
C SER A 138 -72.99 40.05 -32.81
N SER A 139 -72.77 39.95 -31.50
CA SER A 139 -73.81 39.79 -30.46
C SER A 139 -73.73 40.89 -29.39
N ALA A 140 -73.29 42.10 -29.79
CA ALA A 140 -73.22 43.27 -28.93
C ALA A 140 -74.27 44.33 -29.32
N GLU A 141 -75.55 43.94 -29.30
CA GLU A 141 -76.63 44.81 -28.83
C GLU A 141 -77.56 43.98 -27.94
N ASP A 142 -77.77 44.51 -26.73
CA ASP A 142 -78.69 44.13 -25.66
C ASP A 142 -78.35 43.05 -24.61
N SER A 143 -78.37 43.56 -23.36
CA SER A 143 -78.55 42.89 -22.06
C SER A 143 -77.32 42.57 -21.21
N PHE A 144 -76.72 43.63 -20.67
CA PHE A 144 -76.67 43.91 -19.21
C PHE A 144 -76.67 42.70 -18.26
N VAL A 145 -75.50 42.33 -17.69
CA VAL A 145 -75.28 42.05 -16.25
C VAL A 145 -73.79 42.30 -15.88
N GLU A 146 -73.58 43.40 -15.15
CA GLU A 146 -72.73 43.54 -13.96
C GLU A 146 -71.37 42.78 -13.89
N ILE A 147 -70.28 43.46 -14.24
CA ILE A 147 -68.91 43.10 -13.83
C ILE A 147 -68.54 43.93 -12.61
N GLY A 148 -68.51 43.29 -11.44
CA GLY A 148 -67.83 43.80 -10.26
C GLY A 148 -66.33 43.87 -10.52
N MET A 149 -65.80 45.10 -10.55
CA MET A 149 -64.37 45.36 -10.51
C MET A 149 -63.86 45.34 -9.07
N SER A 150 -62.89 44.47 -8.79
CA SER A 150 -61.76 44.80 -7.93
C SER A 150 -60.54 44.08 -8.51
N VAL A 151 -59.72 44.73 -9.32
CA VAL A 151 -58.56 45.58 -8.96
C VAL A 151 -57.25 44.78 -9.04
N SER A 152 -56.38 45.27 -9.94
CA SER A 152 -54.92 45.13 -10.03
C SER A 152 -54.34 43.73 -10.32
N GLU A 153 -53.75 43.57 -11.51
CA GLU A 153 -52.31 43.71 -11.76
C GLU A 153 -51.49 42.69 -10.93
N GLY A 154 -50.85 41.70 -11.53
CA GLY A 154 -49.95 41.89 -12.66
C GLY A 154 -48.51 41.77 -12.17
N ASN A 155 -48.00 40.55 -12.30
CA ASN A 155 -46.73 40.27 -12.96
C ASN A 155 -45.39 40.44 -12.21
N LYS A 156 -44.64 39.32 -12.31
CA LYS A 156 -43.27 39.18 -12.85
C LYS A 156 -42.10 38.94 -11.89
N LYS A 157 -41.56 37.73 -12.09
CA LYS A 157 -40.15 37.38 -12.32
C LYS A 157 -39.21 37.38 -11.12
N ASN A 158 -38.90 36.15 -10.72
CA ASN A 158 -37.54 35.60 -10.64
C ASN A 158 -36.51 36.43 -11.41
N THR A 159 -35.34 36.69 -10.81
CA THR A 159 -34.07 36.05 -11.17
C THR A 159 -33.04 36.34 -10.08
N VAL A 160 -32.07 35.43 -9.96
CA VAL A 160 -30.66 35.65 -9.58
C VAL A 160 -30.28 35.13 -8.17
N THR A 161 -29.54 34.00 -8.19
CA THR A 161 -28.42 33.62 -7.29
C THR A 161 -28.73 33.36 -5.82
N CYS A 162 -27.92 32.65 -5.04
CA CYS A 162 -26.80 31.73 -5.18
C CYS A 162 -26.58 31.29 -3.72
N GLY A 163 -26.37 29.99 -3.49
CA GLY A 163 -25.69 29.49 -2.30
C GLY A 163 -26.44 29.56 -0.97
N GLN A 164 -27.09 28.46 -0.59
CA GLN A 164 -27.10 28.06 0.81
C GLN A 164 -26.37 26.71 0.93
N LYS A 165 -25.06 26.83 1.11
CA LYS A 165 -24.17 25.78 1.58
C LYS A 165 -24.14 25.84 3.11
N LEU A 166 -24.31 24.65 3.70
CA LEU A 166 -23.46 24.12 4.76
C LEU A 166 -23.71 24.59 6.21
N CYS A 167 -24.29 23.68 7.02
CA CYS A 167 -23.61 23.01 8.14
C CYS A 167 -24.64 22.07 8.82
N ARG A 168 -24.70 20.79 8.45
CA ARG A 168 -23.87 19.67 8.91
C ARG A 168 -24.26 19.17 10.31
N SER A 169 -25.19 18.22 10.31
CA SER A 169 -25.19 17.10 11.24
C SER A 169 -25.34 15.83 10.40
N LYS A 170 -24.26 15.03 10.34
CA LYS A 170 -24.31 13.62 9.91
C LYS A 170 -25.26 12.87 10.86
N PRO A 171 -25.89 11.79 10.39
CA PRO A 171 -25.35 10.49 10.78
C PRO A 171 -25.10 9.61 9.55
N ALA A 172 -23.97 8.93 9.59
CA ALA A 172 -23.62 7.88 8.66
C ALA A 172 -24.36 6.61 9.08
N ASP A 173 -25.45 6.25 8.40
CA ASP A 173 -25.94 4.85 8.29
C ASP A 173 -27.05 4.65 7.23
N GLU A 174 -27.00 5.35 6.09
CA GLU A 174 -28.03 5.21 5.03
C GLU A 174 -27.65 4.19 3.94
N SER A 175 -26.38 3.80 3.83
CA SER A 175 -25.89 2.99 2.71
C SER A 175 -26.37 1.52 2.74
N LYS A 176 -26.72 0.98 3.91
CA LYS A 176 -27.20 -0.41 4.03
C LYS A 176 -28.70 -0.57 3.78
N ASN A 177 -29.49 0.50 3.96
CA ASN A 177 -30.93 0.48 3.73
C ASN A 177 -31.28 0.68 2.24
N LEU A 178 -30.51 1.52 1.54
CA LEU A 178 -30.69 1.78 0.11
C LEU A 178 -30.48 0.52 -0.75
N GLU A 179 -29.49 -0.32 -0.43
CA GLU A 179 -29.27 -1.59 -1.15
C GLU A 179 -30.43 -2.58 -0.92
N SER A 180 -31.00 -2.66 0.29
CA SER A 180 -32.17 -3.52 0.54
C SER A 180 -33.44 -3.00 -0.15
N GLU A 181 -33.62 -1.68 -0.23
CA GLU A 181 -34.72 -1.06 -0.96
C GLU A 181 -34.55 -1.21 -2.48
N GLU A 182 -33.34 -1.04 -3.00
CA GLU A 182 -33.03 -1.21 -4.43
C GLU A 182 -33.17 -2.67 -4.89
N LEU A 183 -32.78 -3.64 -4.05
CA LEU A 183 -33.04 -5.06 -4.30
C LEU A 183 -34.54 -5.38 -4.26
N THR A 184 -35.29 -4.79 -3.33
CA THR A 184 -36.75 -4.96 -3.24
C THR A 184 -37.47 -4.36 -4.45
N VAL A 185 -37.06 -3.17 -4.88
CA VAL A 185 -37.59 -2.52 -6.10
C VAL A 185 -37.23 -3.33 -7.34
N SER A 186 -36.00 -3.85 -7.43
CA SER A 186 -35.57 -4.73 -8.54
C SER A 186 -36.39 -6.02 -8.59
N GLN A 187 -36.70 -6.61 -7.43
CA GLN A 187 -37.54 -7.80 -7.33
C GLN A 187 -38.99 -7.50 -7.73
N LEU A 188 -39.55 -6.37 -7.31
CA LEU A 188 -40.89 -5.91 -7.72
C LEU A 188 -40.97 -5.63 -9.22
N LEU A 189 -39.97 -4.98 -9.80
CA LEU A 189 -39.89 -4.73 -11.25
C LEU A 189 -39.77 -6.03 -12.05
N CYS A 190 -39.00 -7.01 -11.56
CA CYS A 190 -38.91 -8.34 -12.16
C CYS A 190 -40.27 -9.08 -12.08
N CYS A 191 -40.94 -9.04 -10.94
CA CYS A 191 -42.29 -9.57 -10.78
C CYS A 191 -43.29 -8.89 -11.73
N LEU A 192 -43.28 -7.57 -11.83
CA LEU A 192 -44.15 -6.82 -12.76
C LEU A 192 -43.87 -7.17 -14.22
N ARG A 193 -42.60 -7.33 -14.61
CA ARG A 193 -42.23 -7.74 -15.97
C ARG A 193 -42.72 -9.16 -16.26
N ASN A 194 -42.56 -10.09 -15.32
CA ASN A 194 -43.04 -11.45 -15.44
C ASN A 194 -44.58 -11.51 -15.53
N GLU A 195 -45.29 -10.73 -14.72
CA GLU A 195 -46.75 -10.63 -14.77
C GLU A 195 -47.24 -9.98 -16.08
N THR A 196 -46.53 -8.98 -16.59
CA THR A 196 -46.85 -8.37 -17.90
C THR A 196 -46.70 -9.39 -19.03
N GLN A 197 -45.61 -10.16 -19.03
CA GLN A 197 -45.37 -11.20 -20.01
C GLN A 197 -46.37 -12.37 -19.90
N ARG A 198 -46.82 -12.71 -18.68
CA ARG A 198 -47.91 -13.68 -18.48
C ARG A 198 -49.23 -13.15 -19.03
N ARG A 199 -49.55 -11.87 -18.81
CA ARG A 199 -50.74 -11.24 -19.37
C ARG A 199 -50.76 -11.29 -20.90
N GLU A 200 -49.65 -10.94 -21.54
CA GLU A 200 -49.53 -10.98 -23.00
C GLU A 200 -49.73 -12.39 -23.57
N LYS A 201 -49.18 -13.42 -22.89
CA LYS A 201 -49.39 -14.83 -23.28
C LYS A 201 -50.87 -15.23 -23.18
N LEU A 202 -51.52 -14.90 -22.06
CA LEU A 202 -52.94 -15.20 -21.85
C LEU A 202 -53.84 -14.43 -22.84
N GLU A 203 -53.50 -13.18 -23.17
CA GLU A 203 -54.23 -12.38 -24.16
C GLU A 203 -54.10 -12.97 -25.57
N LYS A 204 -52.92 -13.48 -25.93
CA LYS A 204 -52.70 -14.21 -27.19
C LYS A 204 -53.48 -15.52 -27.24
N GLU A 205 -53.48 -16.29 -26.16
CA GLU A 205 -54.29 -17.52 -26.06
C GLU A 205 -55.80 -17.23 -26.16
N LEU A 206 -56.26 -16.17 -25.49
CA LEU A 206 -57.65 -15.74 -25.57
C LEU A 206 -58.05 -15.32 -26.99
N GLN A 207 -57.17 -14.60 -27.69
CA GLN A 207 -57.37 -14.21 -29.08
C GLN A 207 -57.44 -15.44 -30.01
N ASP A 208 -56.54 -16.40 -29.84
CA ASP A 208 -56.54 -17.67 -30.59
C ASP A 208 -57.82 -18.50 -30.32
N HIS A 209 -58.29 -18.53 -29.07
CA HIS A 209 -59.56 -19.16 -28.72
C HIS A 209 -60.77 -18.46 -29.34
N LYS A 210 -60.77 -17.11 -29.42
CA LYS A 210 -61.83 -16.34 -30.10
C LYS A 210 -61.86 -16.64 -31.59
N GLU A 211 -60.71 -16.66 -32.25
CA GLU A 211 -60.60 -16.99 -33.68
C GLU A 211 -61.07 -18.43 -33.96
N ARG A 212 -60.72 -19.39 -33.10
CA ARG A 212 -61.22 -20.77 -33.18
C ARG A 212 -62.74 -20.86 -32.99
N TYR A 213 -63.31 -20.05 -32.08
CA TYR A 213 -64.76 -20.00 -31.86
C TYR A 213 -65.51 -19.39 -33.06
N GLU A 214 -65.00 -18.30 -33.64
CA GLU A 214 -65.57 -17.70 -34.85
C GLU A 214 -65.54 -18.66 -36.03
N LEU A 215 -64.44 -19.41 -36.21
CA LEU A 215 -64.34 -20.45 -37.24
C LEU A 215 -65.36 -21.57 -37.03
N PHE A 216 -65.57 -22.00 -35.78
CA PHE A 216 -66.57 -23.03 -35.45
C PHE A 216 -68.01 -22.52 -35.65
N SER A 217 -68.29 -21.27 -35.25
CA SER A 217 -69.57 -20.60 -35.49
C SER A 217 -69.90 -20.51 -36.98
N PHE A 218 -68.93 -20.10 -37.81
CA PHE A 218 -69.08 -20.06 -39.26
C PHE A 218 -69.38 -21.44 -39.86
N ARG A 219 -68.73 -22.49 -39.34
CA ARG A 219 -68.95 -23.88 -39.77
C ARG A 219 -70.32 -24.42 -39.35
N ALA A 220 -70.82 -24.04 -38.17
CA ALA A 220 -72.17 -24.37 -37.71
C ALA A 220 -73.26 -23.66 -38.53
N ALA A 221 -73.04 -22.40 -38.93
CA ALA A 221 -73.92 -21.65 -39.82
C ALA A 221 -73.97 -22.24 -41.25
N ALA A 222 -72.87 -22.86 -41.71
CA ALA A 222 -72.83 -23.56 -43.00
C ALA A 222 -73.63 -24.89 -42.97
N VAL A 223 -73.60 -25.62 -41.85
CA VAL A 223 -74.35 -26.89 -41.70
C VAL A 223 -75.86 -26.66 -41.57
N THR A 224 -76.29 -25.58 -40.91
CA THR A 224 -77.72 -25.24 -40.79
C THR A 224 -78.37 -24.83 -42.11
N LYS A 225 -77.60 -24.32 -43.08
CA LYS A 225 -78.09 -24.08 -44.46
C LYS A 225 -78.26 -25.36 -45.28
N SER A 226 -77.59 -26.46 -44.93
CA SER A 226 -77.68 -27.74 -45.65
C SER A 226 -78.88 -28.60 -45.25
N VAL A 227 -79.54 -28.31 -44.11
CA VAL A 227 -80.59 -29.17 -43.52
C VAL A 227 -82.02 -28.66 -43.85
N ALA A 228 -82.15 -27.52 -44.54
CA ALA A 228 -83.45 -26.91 -44.86
C ALA A 228 -84.14 -27.46 -46.14
N ASP A 229 -83.48 -28.29 -46.96
CA ASP A 229 -83.97 -28.66 -48.31
C ASP A 229 -84.56 -30.08 -48.46
N GLN A 230 -84.89 -30.80 -47.39
CA GLN A 230 -85.35 -32.19 -47.54
C GLN A 230 -86.45 -32.62 -46.57
N ARG A 231 -87.66 -32.06 -46.70
CA ARG A 231 -88.90 -32.66 -46.18
C ARG A 231 -90.12 -32.26 -47.01
N GLN A 232 -90.67 -33.20 -47.79
CA GLN A 232 -92.11 -33.47 -47.97
C GLN A 232 -92.30 -34.55 -49.04
N THR A 233 -93.08 -35.61 -48.75
CA THR A 233 -94.34 -36.01 -49.42
C THR A 233 -94.75 -37.43 -48.98
N GLU A 234 -95.87 -37.58 -48.26
CA GLU A 234 -96.52 -38.86 -47.94
C GLU A 234 -97.90 -38.94 -48.63
N ILE A 235 -98.07 -40.01 -49.43
CA ILE A 235 -99.19 -40.96 -49.59
C ILE A 235 -100.66 -40.48 -49.53
N SER A 236 -101.45 -40.88 -50.55
CA SER A 236 -102.89 -41.18 -50.41
C SER A 236 -103.33 -42.28 -51.38
N VAL A 237 -104.15 -43.22 -50.89
CA VAL A 237 -104.77 -44.38 -51.57
C VAL A 237 -106.28 -44.30 -51.39
N THR A 238 -107.07 -44.55 -52.43
CA THR A 238 -108.51 -44.87 -52.32
C THR A 238 -108.94 -45.94 -53.32
N THR A 239 -109.68 -46.91 -52.78
CA THR A 239 -110.27 -48.13 -53.38
C THR A 239 -111.60 -47.85 -54.10
N GLY A 240 -111.97 -48.64 -55.12
CA GLY A 240 -113.29 -48.64 -55.78
C GLY A 240 -113.70 -50.03 -56.30
N GLN A 241 -114.97 -50.39 -56.05
CA GLN A 241 -115.66 -51.67 -56.33
C GLN A 241 -116.22 -51.76 -57.77
N ASP A 242 -116.59 -52.97 -58.23
CA ASP A 242 -117.86 -53.34 -58.92
C ASP A 242 -117.80 -54.81 -59.42
N LYS A 243 -118.63 -55.77 -58.96
CA LYS A 243 -120.04 -56.15 -59.31
C LYS A 243 -120.29 -56.57 -60.78
N SER A 244 -120.63 -57.85 -61.02
CA SER A 244 -121.90 -58.31 -61.64
C SER A 244 -121.89 -59.80 -62.09
N PRO A 245 -123.06 -60.46 -62.24
CA PRO A 245 -123.23 -61.92 -62.16
C PRO A 245 -123.86 -62.59 -63.42
N ALA A 246 -124.00 -63.94 -63.35
CA ALA A 246 -125.20 -64.74 -63.71
C ALA A 246 -125.11 -65.82 -64.82
N SER A 247 -125.86 -66.91 -64.53
CA SER A 247 -126.48 -67.95 -65.39
C SER A 247 -125.62 -69.13 -65.88
N SER A 248 -126.10 -70.35 -66.11
CA SER A 248 -127.02 -71.33 -65.48
C SER A 248 -127.04 -72.52 -66.44
N TRP A 249 -127.17 -73.76 -65.92
CA TRP A 249 -127.47 -75.02 -66.65
C TRP A 249 -126.27 -75.91 -67.05
N VAL A 250 -125.69 -76.62 -66.09
CA VAL A 250 -125.47 -78.10 -66.09
C VAL A 250 -125.45 -78.45 -64.59
N GLY A 251 -126.24 -79.40 -64.10
CA GLY A 251 -126.62 -79.44 -62.67
C GLY A 251 -125.69 -80.22 -61.74
N SER A 252 -125.29 -81.45 -62.06
CA SER A 252 -124.68 -82.36 -61.09
C SER A 252 -123.15 -82.46 -61.16
N GLU A 253 -122.57 -82.45 -62.37
CA GLU A 253 -121.11 -82.36 -62.58
C GLU A 253 -120.58 -80.97 -62.30
N VAL A 254 -121.38 -79.93 -62.57
CA VAL A 254 -121.07 -78.56 -62.16
C VAL A 254 -121.26 -78.40 -60.67
N GLU A 255 -122.18 -79.10 -60.00
CA GLU A 255 -122.24 -79.06 -58.53
C GLU A 255 -121.03 -79.73 -57.88
N THR A 256 -120.53 -80.86 -58.39
CA THR A 256 -119.29 -81.49 -57.89
C THR A 256 -118.04 -80.68 -58.27
N LEU A 257 -117.96 -80.13 -59.48
CA LEU A 257 -116.94 -79.15 -59.86
C LEU A 257 -117.05 -77.87 -59.05
N ASN A 258 -118.25 -77.38 -58.72
CA ASN A 258 -118.47 -76.20 -57.90
C ASN A 258 -118.09 -76.46 -56.44
N LEU A 259 -118.34 -77.66 -55.91
CA LEU A 259 -117.84 -78.09 -54.60
C LEU A 259 -116.30 -78.23 -54.61
N GLN A 260 -115.70 -78.78 -55.67
CA GLN A 260 -114.24 -78.82 -55.83
C GLN A 260 -113.65 -77.42 -55.98
N VAL A 261 -114.28 -76.55 -56.77
CA VAL A 261 -113.88 -75.15 -56.94
C VAL A 261 -114.03 -74.41 -55.62
N CYS A 262 -115.12 -74.60 -54.86
CA CYS A 262 -115.28 -74.06 -53.51
C CYS A 262 -114.24 -74.62 -52.52
N ALA A 263 -113.88 -75.90 -52.61
CA ALA A 263 -112.83 -76.52 -51.79
C ALA A 263 -111.46 -75.95 -52.12
N LEU A 264 -111.10 -75.84 -53.41
CA LEU A 264 -109.89 -75.19 -53.89
C LEU A 264 -109.85 -73.69 -53.54
N PHE A 265 -110.99 -73.00 -53.60
CA PHE A 265 -111.10 -71.62 -53.14
C PHE A 265 -110.87 -71.49 -51.64
N LYS A 266 -111.41 -72.42 -50.84
CA LYS A 266 -111.13 -72.47 -49.39
C LYS A 266 -109.66 -72.78 -49.11
N GLU A 267 -109.06 -73.75 -49.79
CA GLU A 267 -107.64 -74.08 -49.67
C GLU A 267 -106.73 -72.91 -50.10
N LEU A 268 -107.10 -72.20 -51.17
CA LEU A 268 -106.37 -71.03 -51.66
C LEU A 268 -106.54 -69.83 -50.71
N GLN A 269 -107.72 -69.66 -50.13
CA GLN A 269 -107.97 -68.66 -49.09
C GLN A 269 -107.20 -68.99 -47.80
N GLU A 270 -107.15 -70.25 -47.39
CA GLU A 270 -106.33 -70.72 -46.26
C GLU A 270 -104.83 -70.57 -46.53
N ALA A 271 -104.37 -70.86 -47.75
CA ALA A 271 -102.97 -70.65 -48.15
C ALA A 271 -102.63 -69.15 -48.17
N HIS A 272 -103.56 -68.29 -48.59
CA HIS A 272 -103.39 -66.85 -48.58
C HIS A 272 -103.35 -66.27 -47.16
N GLU A 273 -104.19 -66.75 -46.24
CA GLU A 273 -104.11 -66.36 -44.82
C GLU A 273 -102.79 -66.86 -44.18
N LYS A 274 -102.37 -68.10 -44.46
CA LYS A 274 -101.06 -68.61 -44.02
C LYS A 274 -99.89 -67.80 -44.60
N LEU A 275 -100.00 -67.34 -45.85
CA LEU A 275 -99.00 -66.46 -46.46
C LEU A 275 -98.95 -65.10 -45.73
N LYS A 276 -100.10 -64.48 -45.44
CA LYS A 276 -100.15 -63.23 -44.66
C LYS A 276 -99.56 -63.41 -43.26
N GLU A 277 -99.83 -64.54 -42.60
CA GLU A 277 -99.22 -64.88 -41.32
C GLU A 277 -97.70 -65.04 -41.43
N ALA A 278 -97.21 -65.71 -42.47
CA ALA A 278 -95.79 -65.88 -42.74
C ALA A 278 -95.10 -64.53 -43.08
N GLU A 279 -95.74 -63.66 -43.86
CA GLU A 279 -95.26 -62.30 -44.16
C GLU A 279 -95.21 -61.43 -42.91
N LEU A 280 -96.22 -61.53 -42.03
CA LEU A 280 -96.24 -60.85 -40.74
C LEU A 280 -95.08 -61.34 -39.86
N ILE A 281 -94.81 -62.65 -39.83
CA ILE A 281 -93.69 -63.25 -39.11
C ILE A 281 -92.35 -62.80 -39.73
N GLN A 282 -92.22 -62.81 -41.05
CA GLN A 282 -91.03 -62.34 -41.76
C GLN A 282 -90.74 -60.88 -41.42
N LYS A 283 -91.76 -60.02 -41.46
CA LYS A 283 -91.63 -58.60 -41.10
C LYS A 283 -91.19 -58.42 -39.64
N LYS A 284 -91.80 -59.16 -38.70
CA LYS A 284 -91.38 -59.15 -37.28
C LYS A 284 -89.95 -59.65 -37.08
N LEU A 285 -89.52 -60.68 -37.81
CA LEU A 285 -88.15 -61.18 -37.76
C LEU A 285 -87.17 -60.17 -38.37
N GLN A 286 -87.52 -59.54 -39.49
CA GLN A 286 -86.70 -58.51 -40.12
C GLN A 286 -86.55 -57.29 -39.21
N GLU A 287 -87.63 -56.83 -38.57
CA GLU A 287 -87.58 -55.76 -37.56
C GLU A 287 -86.66 -56.15 -36.39
N LYS A 288 -86.75 -57.38 -35.89
CA LYS A 288 -85.85 -57.89 -34.85
C LYS A 288 -84.39 -57.93 -35.31
N CYS A 289 -84.10 -58.41 -36.51
CA CYS A 289 -82.75 -58.42 -37.07
C CYS A 289 -82.19 -57.00 -37.19
N GLN A 290 -82.97 -56.05 -37.71
CA GLN A 290 -82.54 -54.65 -37.79
C GLN A 290 -82.32 -54.03 -36.40
N VAL A 291 -83.15 -54.35 -35.40
CA VAL A 291 -82.95 -53.88 -34.02
C VAL A 291 -81.66 -54.48 -33.43
N LEU A 292 -81.39 -55.76 -33.68
CA LEU A 292 -80.15 -56.41 -33.23
C LEU A 292 -78.91 -55.84 -33.93
N GLU A 293 -78.98 -55.56 -35.23
CA GLU A 293 -77.90 -54.89 -35.97
C GLU A 293 -77.62 -53.50 -35.41
N ARG A 294 -78.65 -52.68 -35.16
CA ARG A 294 -78.50 -51.36 -34.53
C ARG A 294 -77.92 -51.46 -33.12
N LYS A 295 -78.30 -52.47 -32.33
CA LYS A 295 -77.73 -52.71 -31.00
C LYS A 295 -76.26 -53.16 -31.09
N SER A 296 -75.92 -54.01 -32.06
CA SER A 296 -74.55 -54.47 -32.27
C SER A 296 -73.64 -53.34 -32.74
N SER A 297 -74.13 -52.45 -33.62
CA SER A 297 -73.35 -51.30 -34.06
C SER A 297 -73.17 -50.28 -32.94
N ALA A 298 -74.21 -50.03 -32.14
CA ALA A 298 -74.10 -49.18 -30.94
C ALA A 298 -73.09 -49.75 -29.93
N ALA A 299 -73.14 -51.05 -29.62
CA ALA A 299 -72.20 -51.70 -28.73
C ALA A 299 -70.75 -51.67 -29.25
N ALA A 300 -70.55 -51.76 -30.57
CA ALA A 300 -69.25 -51.62 -31.21
C ALA A 300 -68.69 -50.19 -31.06
N SER A 301 -69.52 -49.16 -31.30
CA SER A 301 -69.15 -47.76 -31.07
C SER A 301 -68.79 -47.50 -29.61
N GLU A 302 -69.58 -48.00 -28.66
CA GLU A 302 -69.30 -47.87 -27.22
C GLU A 302 -67.98 -48.56 -26.83
N LEU A 303 -67.64 -49.69 -27.45
CA LEU A 303 -66.38 -50.37 -27.21
C LEU A 303 -65.19 -49.54 -27.73
N GLU A 304 -65.34 -48.93 -28.89
CA GLU A 304 -64.32 -48.04 -29.48
C GLU A 304 -64.10 -46.79 -28.62
N ASP A 305 -65.18 -46.14 -28.16
CA ASP A 305 -65.11 -45.01 -27.22
C ASP A 305 -64.40 -45.39 -25.92
N LYS A 306 -64.70 -46.58 -25.37
CA LYS A 306 -64.00 -47.12 -24.18
C LYS A 306 -62.52 -47.35 -24.45
N GLN A 307 -62.14 -47.87 -25.61
CA GLN A 307 -60.73 -48.06 -25.98
C GLN A 307 -59.99 -46.72 -26.10
N GLN A 308 -60.63 -45.71 -26.70
CA GLN A 308 -60.09 -44.34 -26.77
C GLN A 308 -59.93 -43.72 -25.38
N LEU A 309 -60.93 -43.90 -24.50
CA LEU A 309 -60.85 -43.48 -23.09
C LEU A 309 -59.70 -44.18 -22.35
N ILE A 310 -59.53 -45.49 -22.51
CA ILE A 310 -58.40 -46.22 -21.90
C ILE A 310 -57.06 -45.70 -22.42
N TYR A 311 -56.94 -45.44 -23.72
CA TYR A 311 -55.72 -44.87 -24.29
C TYR A 311 -55.41 -43.48 -23.73
N THR A 312 -56.42 -42.61 -23.63
CA THR A 312 -56.25 -41.26 -23.07
C THR A 312 -55.91 -41.30 -21.57
N ILE A 313 -56.54 -42.19 -20.80
CA ILE A 313 -56.19 -42.41 -19.38
C ILE A 313 -54.73 -42.84 -19.26
N LYS A 314 -54.29 -43.87 -20.00
CA LYS A 314 -52.88 -44.31 -19.98
C LYS A 314 -51.90 -43.21 -20.37
N LYS A 315 -52.26 -42.38 -21.35
CA LYS A 315 -51.46 -41.22 -21.75
C LYS A 315 -51.34 -40.21 -20.61
N LEU A 316 -52.43 -39.91 -19.92
CA LEU A 316 -52.44 -39.00 -18.76
C LEU A 316 -51.68 -39.59 -17.57
N GLU A 317 -51.81 -40.89 -17.31
CA GLU A 317 -51.05 -41.59 -16.26
C GLU A 317 -49.55 -41.43 -16.49
N LEU A 318 -49.05 -41.67 -17.72
CA LEU A 318 -47.64 -41.47 -18.06
C LEU A 318 -47.21 -40.01 -17.91
N GLN A 319 -48.07 -39.05 -18.26
CA GLN A 319 -47.76 -37.63 -18.05
C GLN A 319 -47.66 -37.29 -16.57
N VAL A 320 -48.56 -37.82 -15.74
CA VAL A 320 -48.52 -37.64 -14.27
C VAL A 320 -47.28 -38.30 -13.69
N GLU A 321 -46.92 -39.52 -14.10
CA GLU A 321 -45.70 -40.21 -13.67
C GLU A 321 -44.44 -39.42 -14.06
N SER A 322 -44.39 -38.88 -15.27
CA SER A 322 -43.29 -38.03 -15.73
C SER A 322 -43.17 -36.76 -14.88
N MET A 323 -44.26 -36.04 -14.65
CA MET A 323 -44.27 -34.83 -13.82
C MET A 323 -43.90 -35.16 -12.36
N GLN A 324 -44.37 -36.29 -11.82
CA GLN A 324 -43.99 -36.73 -10.47
C GLN A 324 -42.51 -37.06 -10.37
N ALA A 325 -41.91 -37.67 -11.41
CA ALA A 325 -40.47 -37.93 -11.46
C ALA A 325 -39.66 -36.62 -11.50
N GLU A 326 -40.10 -35.65 -12.29
CA GLU A 326 -39.48 -34.33 -12.37
C GLU A 326 -39.55 -33.58 -11.02
N VAL A 327 -40.70 -33.61 -10.34
CA VAL A 327 -40.85 -33.02 -9.00
C VAL A 327 -39.92 -33.68 -7.99
N LYS A 328 -39.79 -35.02 -8.00
CA LYS A 328 -38.88 -35.73 -7.09
C LYS A 328 -37.42 -35.37 -7.37
N LEU A 329 -37.04 -35.23 -8.63
CA LEU A 329 -35.69 -34.80 -9.02
C LEU A 329 -35.40 -33.38 -8.53
N GLU A 330 -36.33 -32.44 -8.73
CA GLU A 330 -36.18 -31.07 -8.23
C GLU A 330 -36.15 -31.01 -6.70
N GLN A 331 -36.97 -31.80 -6.00
CA GLN A 331 -36.88 -31.93 -4.55
C GLN A 331 -35.48 -32.43 -4.11
N ALA A 332 -34.95 -33.48 -4.75
CA ALA A 332 -33.61 -33.98 -4.45
C ALA A 332 -32.52 -32.92 -4.69
N LYS A 333 -32.59 -32.18 -5.81
CA LYS A 333 -31.68 -31.05 -6.08
C LYS A 333 -31.76 -29.97 -5.01
N THR A 334 -32.98 -29.55 -4.62
CA THR A 334 -33.13 -28.53 -3.56
C THR A 334 -32.59 -29.00 -2.21
N HIS A 335 -32.72 -30.29 -1.89
CA HIS A 335 -32.12 -30.86 -0.68
C HIS A 335 -30.58 -30.90 -0.75
N GLU A 336 -30.01 -31.23 -1.90
CA GLU A 336 -28.56 -31.17 -2.13
C GLU A 336 -28.03 -29.74 -2.00
N GLU A 337 -28.68 -28.76 -2.63
CA GLU A 337 -28.30 -27.35 -2.52
C GLU A 337 -28.42 -26.82 -1.08
N LYS A 338 -29.45 -27.23 -0.33
CA LYS A 338 -29.55 -26.93 1.11
C LYS A 338 -28.38 -27.53 1.90
N ALA A 339 -28.00 -28.76 1.61
CA ALA A 339 -26.85 -29.39 2.27
C ALA A 339 -25.53 -28.68 1.93
N ARG A 340 -25.34 -28.27 0.67
CA ARG A 340 -24.19 -27.46 0.23
C ARG A 340 -24.16 -26.11 0.94
N PHE A 341 -25.30 -25.43 1.05
CA PHE A 341 -25.42 -24.16 1.75
C PHE A 341 -25.07 -24.31 3.24
N SER A 342 -25.60 -25.33 3.93
CA SER A 342 -25.26 -25.58 5.34
C SER A 342 -23.77 -25.86 5.52
N SER A 343 -23.16 -26.66 4.63
CA SER A 343 -21.71 -26.93 4.65
C SER A 343 -20.89 -25.66 4.45
N LEU A 344 -21.30 -24.78 3.53
CA LEU A 344 -20.66 -23.49 3.30
C LEU A 344 -20.81 -22.56 4.51
N GLN A 345 -22.00 -22.52 5.11
CA GLN A 345 -22.26 -21.75 6.33
C GLN A 345 -21.40 -22.23 7.49
N ASP A 346 -21.24 -23.54 7.66
CA ASP A 346 -20.35 -24.13 8.66
C ASP A 346 -18.88 -23.79 8.38
N ALA A 347 -18.44 -23.85 7.13
CA ALA A 347 -17.07 -23.44 6.76
C ALA A 347 -16.83 -21.95 7.03
N TYR A 348 -17.78 -21.08 6.68
CA TYR A 348 -17.68 -19.65 6.92
C TYR A 348 -17.67 -19.32 8.42
N SER A 349 -18.53 -19.96 9.21
CA SER A 349 -18.57 -19.78 10.66
C SER A 349 -17.30 -20.23 11.38
N LYS A 350 -16.56 -21.21 10.82
CA LYS A 350 -15.24 -21.64 11.30
C LYS A 350 -14.09 -20.72 10.85
N LEU A 351 -14.14 -20.23 9.62
CA LEU A 351 -13.08 -19.37 9.07
C LEU A 351 -13.06 -17.97 9.71
N LEU A 352 -14.22 -17.43 10.05
CA LEU A 352 -14.33 -16.11 10.69
C LEU A 352 -13.54 -15.98 12.01
N PRO A 353 -13.66 -16.89 13.00
CA PRO A 353 -12.88 -16.82 14.22
C PRO A 353 -11.39 -17.04 13.95
N GLU A 354 -11.01 -17.94 13.03
CA GLU A 354 -9.60 -18.14 12.63
C GLU A 354 -8.99 -16.85 12.05
N LEU A 355 -9.71 -16.15 11.18
CA LEU A 355 -9.30 -14.85 10.65
C LEU A 355 -9.16 -13.80 11.77
N THR A 356 -10.12 -13.78 12.70
CA THR A 356 -10.12 -12.83 13.82
C THR A 356 -8.94 -13.08 14.76
N GLU A 357 -8.64 -14.33 15.08
CA GLU A 357 -7.48 -14.74 15.88
C GLU A 357 -6.17 -14.44 15.14
N ALA A 358 -6.08 -14.70 13.84
CA ALA A 358 -4.93 -14.33 13.02
C ALA A 358 -4.69 -12.80 13.02
N MET A 359 -5.74 -11.99 12.89
CA MET A 359 -5.63 -10.54 12.99
C MET A 359 -5.14 -10.08 14.37
N LYS A 360 -5.64 -10.71 15.44
CA LYS A 360 -5.21 -10.42 16.82
C LYS A 360 -3.73 -10.77 17.03
N THR A 361 -3.31 -11.96 16.60
CA THR A 361 -1.91 -12.39 16.73
C THR A 361 -0.96 -11.51 15.93
N ILE A 362 -1.33 -11.11 14.71
CA ILE A 362 -0.57 -10.12 13.91
C ILE A 362 -0.48 -8.78 14.65
N GLY A 363 -1.58 -8.30 15.25
CA GLY A 363 -1.58 -7.07 16.05
C GLY A 363 -0.64 -7.14 17.26
N GLU A 364 -0.67 -8.24 18.00
CA GLU A 364 0.23 -8.48 19.14
C GLU A 364 1.70 -8.59 18.73
N MET A 365 1.99 -9.25 17.60
CA MET A 365 3.36 -9.33 17.07
C MET A 365 3.88 -7.96 16.67
N LYS A 366 3.08 -7.15 15.97
CA LYS A 366 3.45 -5.78 15.58
C LYS A 366 3.75 -4.90 16.80
N LEU A 367 2.93 -4.97 17.84
CA LEU A 367 3.17 -4.22 19.08
C LEU A 367 4.48 -4.67 19.76
N LYS A 368 4.74 -5.98 19.82
CA LYS A 368 5.98 -6.52 20.38
C LYS A 368 7.21 -6.14 19.55
N GLU A 369 7.11 -6.09 18.23
CA GLU A 369 8.19 -5.65 17.35
C GLU A 369 8.48 -4.16 17.51
N LEU A 370 7.44 -3.32 17.54
CA LEU A 370 7.57 -1.87 17.80
C LEU A 370 8.28 -1.62 19.14
N ASP A 371 7.81 -2.25 20.22
CA ASP A 371 8.40 -2.10 21.56
C ASP A 371 9.87 -2.59 21.61
N ARG A 372 10.18 -3.71 20.94
CA ARG A 372 11.55 -4.23 20.86
C ARG A 372 12.48 -3.32 20.07
N VAL A 373 12.03 -2.82 18.91
CA VAL A 373 12.83 -1.94 18.06
C VAL A 373 13.09 -0.62 18.78
N ASP A 374 12.06 0.00 19.35
CA ASP A 374 12.20 1.24 20.10
C ASP A 374 13.12 1.06 21.31
N LYS A 375 12.96 -0.03 22.08
CA LYS A 375 13.81 -0.30 23.24
C LYS A 375 15.28 -0.52 22.86
N VAL A 376 15.56 -1.35 21.85
CA VAL A 376 16.95 -1.61 21.40
C VAL A 376 17.59 -0.36 20.84
N VAL A 377 16.86 0.43 20.05
CA VAL A 377 17.38 1.69 19.49
C VAL A 377 17.67 2.70 20.60
N VAL A 378 16.77 2.84 21.58
CA VAL A 378 16.97 3.73 22.74
C VAL A 378 18.17 3.28 23.57
N GLU A 379 18.31 2.00 23.87
CA GLU A 379 19.46 1.46 24.62
C GLU A 379 20.79 1.71 23.88
N GLN A 380 20.83 1.51 22.56
CA GLN A 380 22.01 1.80 21.75
C GLN A 380 22.35 3.29 21.70
N LEU A 381 21.35 4.16 21.61
CA LEU A 381 21.56 5.61 21.61
C LEU A 381 22.07 6.08 22.98
N ASN A 382 21.50 5.59 24.08
CA ASN A 382 21.96 5.92 25.43
C ASN A 382 23.41 5.49 25.65
N ALA A 383 23.78 4.28 25.26
CA ALA A 383 25.18 3.82 25.37
C ALA A 383 26.16 4.70 24.57
N LYS A 384 25.76 5.18 23.39
CA LYS A 384 26.58 6.12 22.59
C LYS A 384 26.70 7.48 23.25
N VAL A 385 25.62 7.98 23.87
CA VAL A 385 25.63 9.24 24.61
C VAL A 385 26.55 9.14 25.82
N GLU A 386 26.45 8.09 26.62
CA GLU A 386 27.32 7.86 27.78
C GLU A 386 28.80 7.81 27.39
N LEU A 387 29.14 7.10 26.31
CA LEU A 387 30.52 7.06 25.80
C LEU A 387 31.01 8.43 25.34
N ALA A 388 30.15 9.21 24.67
CA ALA A 388 30.49 10.56 24.24
C ALA A 388 30.70 11.50 25.44
N GLU A 389 29.85 11.39 26.47
CA GLU A 389 29.98 12.16 27.72
C GLU A 389 31.28 11.83 28.46
N GLN A 390 31.64 10.54 28.56
CA GLN A 390 32.91 10.12 29.16
C GLN A 390 34.12 10.65 28.37
N ALA A 391 34.07 10.59 27.03
CA ALA A 391 35.13 11.12 26.18
C ALA A 391 35.27 12.64 26.32
N LEU A 392 34.15 13.37 26.40
CA LEU A 392 34.15 14.82 26.65
C LEU A 392 34.73 15.16 28.03
N ALA A 393 34.36 14.41 29.07
CA ALA A 393 34.92 14.59 30.42
C ALA A 393 36.44 14.35 30.45
N ALA A 394 36.93 13.30 29.77
CA ALA A 394 38.36 13.03 29.67
C ALA A 394 39.10 14.14 28.91
N LYS A 395 38.52 14.66 27.83
CA LYS A 395 39.08 15.81 27.09
C LYS A 395 39.08 17.08 27.92
N GLN A 396 38.04 17.31 28.71
CA GLN A 396 37.97 18.46 29.61
C GLN A 396 39.08 18.39 30.67
N LEU A 397 39.33 17.22 31.25
CA LEU A 397 40.42 17.02 32.21
C LEU A 397 41.80 17.29 31.58
N GLN A 398 42.05 16.82 30.35
CA GLN A 398 43.29 17.12 29.61
C GLN A 398 43.46 18.62 29.37
N ILE A 399 42.37 19.32 29.03
CA ILE A 399 42.40 20.77 28.83
C ILE A 399 42.77 21.48 30.13
N ASP A 400 42.22 21.04 31.26
CA ASP A 400 42.48 21.69 32.55
C ASP A 400 43.90 21.41 33.06
N GLU A 401 44.46 20.21 32.82
CA GLU A 401 45.88 19.92 33.02
C GLU A 401 46.78 20.82 32.16
N MET A 402 46.47 20.95 30.87
CA MET A 402 47.23 21.82 29.97
C MET A 402 47.18 23.29 30.41
N LYS A 403 46.01 23.79 30.85
CA LYS A 403 45.88 25.15 31.39
C LYS A 403 46.75 25.35 32.63
N GLN A 404 46.80 24.37 33.53
CA GLN A 404 47.64 24.46 34.72
C GLN A 404 49.13 24.50 34.35
N ILE A 405 49.56 23.71 33.36
CA ILE A 405 50.94 23.74 32.86
C ILE A 405 51.27 25.10 32.24
N ILE A 406 50.36 25.65 31.42
CA ILE A 406 50.54 26.96 30.79
C ILE A 406 50.69 28.05 31.86
N ALA A 407 49.83 28.08 32.87
CA ALA A 407 49.93 29.07 33.96
C ALA A 407 51.28 28.99 34.68
N LYS A 408 51.78 27.78 34.95
CA LYS A 408 53.11 27.57 35.55
C LYS A 408 54.24 28.07 34.66
N GLN A 409 54.16 27.81 33.36
CA GLN A 409 55.14 28.28 32.39
C GLN A 409 55.11 29.81 32.25
N GLU A 410 53.94 30.43 32.35
CA GLU A 410 53.81 31.90 32.37
C GLU A 410 54.52 32.50 33.59
N GLU A 411 54.33 31.93 34.79
CA GLU A 411 55.07 32.32 36.00
C GLU A 411 56.59 32.18 35.82
N ASP A 412 57.06 31.05 35.29
CA ASP A 412 58.49 30.83 35.02
C ASP A 412 59.05 31.84 34.01
N LEU A 413 58.29 32.19 32.97
CA LEU A 413 58.69 33.21 31.98
C LEU A 413 58.80 34.60 32.63
N GLU A 414 57.91 34.95 33.55
CA GLU A 414 58.01 36.19 34.33
C GLU A 414 59.29 36.22 35.18
N THR A 415 59.63 35.12 35.86
CA THR A 415 60.89 35.05 36.63
C THR A 415 62.13 35.18 35.74
N MET A 416 62.11 34.54 34.56
CA MET A 416 63.21 34.62 33.61
C MET A 416 63.39 36.06 33.09
N ALA A 417 62.30 36.80 32.86
CA ALA A 417 62.38 38.20 32.47
C ALA A 417 63.09 39.06 33.53
N VAL A 418 62.78 38.84 34.82
CA VAL A 418 63.45 39.53 35.94
C VAL A 418 64.94 39.18 36.00
N LEU A 419 65.31 37.91 35.88
CA LEU A 419 66.71 37.48 35.90
C LEU A 419 67.50 38.06 34.72
N ARG A 420 66.91 38.14 33.52
CA ARG A 420 67.54 38.79 32.37
C ARG A 420 67.80 40.27 32.64
N ALA A 421 66.81 41.00 33.16
CA ALA A 421 66.98 42.39 33.55
C ALA A 421 68.07 42.56 34.62
N GLN A 422 68.15 41.64 35.59
CA GLN A 422 69.20 41.66 36.61
C GLN A 422 70.60 41.51 36.00
N VAL A 423 70.78 40.59 35.06
CA VAL A 423 72.06 40.42 34.34
C VAL A 423 72.43 41.67 33.55
N GLU A 424 71.47 42.28 32.84
CA GLU A 424 71.70 43.51 32.08
C GLU A 424 72.15 44.67 32.99
N VAL A 425 71.52 44.84 34.15
CA VAL A 425 71.91 45.85 35.14
C VAL A 425 73.31 45.57 35.67
N TYR A 426 73.63 44.34 36.07
CA TYR A 426 74.98 44.01 36.56
C TYR A 426 76.05 44.15 35.49
N CYS A 427 75.77 43.80 34.23
CA CYS A 427 76.70 44.04 33.13
C CYS A 427 76.94 45.54 32.93
N SER A 428 75.88 46.36 32.96
CA SER A 428 75.99 47.82 32.87
C SER A 428 76.81 48.40 34.04
N ASP A 429 76.51 47.98 35.27
CA ASP A 429 77.22 48.43 36.48
C ASP A 429 78.70 48.05 36.43
N PHE A 430 79.02 46.82 35.98
CA PHE A 430 80.39 46.38 35.79
C PHE A 430 81.14 47.23 34.77
N HIS A 431 80.51 47.55 33.63
CA HIS A 431 81.12 48.40 32.60
C HIS A 431 81.31 49.84 33.09
N ALA A 432 80.33 50.40 33.81
CA ALA A 432 80.43 51.72 34.40
C ALA A 432 81.55 51.80 35.44
N GLU A 433 81.64 50.81 36.32
CA GLU A 433 82.68 50.69 37.34
C GLU A 433 84.08 50.52 36.72
N ARG A 434 84.18 49.74 35.64
CA ARG A 434 85.42 49.59 34.89
C ARG A 434 85.85 50.91 34.26
N ALA A 435 84.95 51.60 33.57
CA ALA A 435 85.24 52.90 32.96
C ALA A 435 85.65 53.95 34.01
N ALA A 436 85.00 53.95 35.18
CA ALA A 436 85.39 54.80 36.31
C ALA A 436 86.78 54.45 36.84
N ARG A 437 87.11 53.16 36.99
CA ARG A 437 88.45 52.70 37.39
C ARG A 437 89.52 53.08 36.39
N GLU A 438 89.27 52.90 35.10
CA GLU A 438 90.21 53.26 34.03
C GLU A 438 90.46 54.78 34.04
N LYS A 439 89.42 55.61 34.19
CA LYS A 439 89.57 57.05 34.33
C LYS A 439 90.39 57.45 35.58
N ILE A 440 90.13 56.84 36.73
CA ILE A 440 90.93 57.07 37.94
C ILE A 440 92.39 56.64 37.71
N HIS A 441 92.60 55.54 36.98
CA HIS A 441 93.94 55.06 36.65
C HIS A 441 94.68 56.04 35.72
N GLU A 442 94.00 56.55 34.69
CA GLU A 442 94.53 57.60 33.79
C GLU A 442 94.90 58.87 34.56
N GLU A 443 94.00 59.36 35.44
CA GLU A 443 94.26 60.52 36.30
C GLU A 443 95.46 60.27 37.24
N LYS A 444 95.55 59.07 37.82
CA LYS A 444 96.68 58.65 38.66
C LYS A 444 97.99 58.62 37.89
N GLU A 445 97.99 58.10 36.66
CA GLU A 445 99.18 58.09 35.79
C GLU A 445 99.59 59.51 35.41
N GLN A 446 98.64 60.38 35.07
CA GLN A 446 98.89 61.79 34.80
C GLN A 446 99.55 62.49 35.99
N LEU A 447 99.02 62.29 37.21
CA LEU A 447 99.59 62.83 38.43
C LEU A 447 100.98 62.24 38.74
N ALA A 448 101.20 60.94 38.49
CA ALA A 448 102.50 60.31 38.67
C ALA A 448 103.57 60.88 37.72
N VAL A 449 103.21 61.17 36.47
CA VAL A 449 104.10 61.85 35.51
C VAL A 449 104.40 63.28 35.95
N GLN A 450 103.41 64.03 36.43
CA GLN A 450 103.61 65.37 36.98
C GLN A 450 104.54 65.37 38.19
N LEU A 451 104.34 64.44 39.13
CA LEU A 451 105.22 64.26 40.28
C LEU A 451 106.65 63.89 39.85
N ALA A 452 106.83 62.98 38.89
CA ALA A 452 108.15 62.62 38.38
C ALA A 452 108.86 63.80 37.70
N TYR A 453 108.13 64.65 36.98
CA TYR A 453 108.67 65.89 36.40
C TYR A 453 109.14 66.86 37.50
N LEU A 454 108.30 67.12 38.50
CA LEU A 454 108.65 68.02 39.62
C LEU A 454 109.83 67.51 40.43
N LEU A 455 109.89 66.20 40.71
CA LEU A 455 111.04 65.58 41.40
C LEU A 455 112.32 65.72 40.58
N LYS A 456 112.25 65.57 39.25
CA LYS A 456 113.39 65.78 38.35
C LYS A 456 113.82 67.24 38.32
N GLU A 457 112.88 68.18 38.33
CA GLU A 457 113.16 69.61 38.41
C GLU A 457 113.82 69.99 39.74
N GLN A 458 113.33 69.46 40.88
CA GLN A 458 113.98 69.58 42.19
C GLN A 458 115.40 69.02 42.16
N GLN A 459 115.59 67.81 41.60
CA GLN A 459 116.92 67.20 41.48
C GLN A 459 117.86 68.05 40.60
N ASN A 460 117.37 68.62 39.49
CA ASN A 460 118.18 69.51 38.66
C ASN A 460 118.58 70.80 39.39
N LEU A 461 117.70 71.36 40.21
CA LEU A 461 118.00 72.53 41.06
C LEU A 461 119.03 72.17 42.13
N GLU A 462 118.87 71.02 42.80
CA GLU A 462 119.86 70.49 43.74
C GLU A 462 121.22 70.22 43.07
N ASP A 463 121.22 69.72 41.83
CA ASP A 463 122.43 69.50 41.04
C ASP A 463 123.06 70.84 40.61
N LEU A 464 122.27 71.86 40.27
CA LEU A 464 122.77 73.23 40.01
C LEU A 464 123.38 73.86 41.26
N ASP A 465 122.73 73.73 42.42
CA ASP A 465 123.24 74.18 43.71
C ASP A 465 124.51 73.42 44.10
N ARG A 466 124.55 72.09 43.91
CA ARG A 466 125.76 71.28 44.11
C ARG A 466 126.88 71.65 43.16
N ASN A 467 126.58 71.90 41.88
CA ASN A 467 127.57 72.29 40.88
C ASN A 467 128.11 73.69 41.16
N SER A 468 127.27 74.63 41.61
CA SER A 468 127.67 75.95 42.08
C SER A 468 128.57 75.86 43.32
N LEU A 469 128.20 75.01 44.29
CA LEU A 469 129.00 74.77 45.50
C LEU A 469 130.35 74.10 45.17
N ALA A 470 130.36 73.17 44.22
CA ALA A 470 131.58 72.52 43.71
C ALA A 470 132.49 73.49 42.93
N GLU A 471 131.91 74.44 42.17
CA GLU A 471 132.66 75.50 41.48
C GLU A 471 133.28 76.50 42.47
N MET A 472 132.56 76.86 43.54
CA MET A 472 133.07 77.69 44.64
C MET A 472 134.20 77.00 45.43
N GLN A 473 134.13 75.67 45.59
CA GLN A 473 135.22 74.88 46.20
C GLN A 473 136.47 74.80 45.30
N ASN A 474 136.33 74.84 43.96
CA ASN A 474 137.46 74.75 43.02
C ASN A 474 138.37 75.99 42.96
N ARG A 475 137.95 77.15 43.48
CA ARG A 475 138.81 78.37 43.53
C ARG A 475 139.73 78.44 44.76
N HIS A 476 139.57 77.53 45.73
CA HIS A 476 140.47 77.35 46.87
C HIS A 476 140.94 75.89 46.94
N GLY A 477 141.87 75.53 46.06
CA GLY A 477 142.42 74.17 45.95
C GLY A 477 143.33 73.78 47.11
N ALA A 478 142.76 73.12 48.13
CA ALA A 478 143.48 72.15 48.95
C ALA A 478 143.11 70.75 48.48
N ARG A 479 144.07 70.16 47.78
CA ARG A 479 144.11 68.84 47.17
C ARG A 479 144.13 67.76 48.25
N ALA A 480 143.10 66.92 48.29
CA ALA A 480 143.29 65.52 48.62
C ALA A 480 142.32 64.65 47.78
N PRO A 481 142.84 63.69 46.98
CA PRO A 481 142.09 62.87 46.03
C PRO A 481 141.46 61.65 46.76
N ASP A 482 140.25 61.21 46.38
CA ASP A 482 139.95 60.29 45.25
C ASP A 482 140.05 58.83 45.70
N ARG A 483 138.93 58.13 45.94
CA ARG A 483 138.03 57.41 44.99
C ARG A 483 138.25 55.90 45.18
N GLU A 484 137.32 54.98 44.94
CA GLU A 484 136.11 54.95 44.12
C GLU A 484 135.22 53.78 44.61
N HIS A 485 133.93 53.97 44.89
CA HIS A 485 132.74 53.69 44.04
C HIS A 485 132.38 52.18 43.88
N SER A 486 131.13 51.71 43.80
CA SER A 486 129.83 52.33 43.51
C SER A 486 128.69 51.32 43.85
N PRO A 487 127.46 51.77 44.17
CA PRO A 487 126.26 50.94 44.03
C PRO A 487 125.79 50.95 42.57
N ARG A 488 125.67 49.77 41.95
CA ARG A 488 125.13 49.61 40.59
C ARG A 488 123.60 49.49 40.64
N LEU A 489 122.91 50.42 39.99
CA LEU A 489 121.60 50.22 39.37
C LEU A 489 121.83 49.90 37.89
N VAL A 490 121.44 48.70 37.42
CA VAL A 490 120.90 48.30 36.08
C VAL A 490 120.54 46.80 36.23
N GLN A 491 119.28 46.38 36.33
CA GLN A 491 118.31 46.02 35.27
C GLN A 491 118.64 44.74 34.46
N ARG A 492 117.64 43.84 34.40
CA ARG A 492 117.31 42.83 33.36
C ARG A 492 117.54 41.35 33.70
N GLY A 493 116.45 40.57 33.57
CA GLY A 493 116.46 39.16 33.15
C GLY A 493 115.70 38.23 34.09
N THR A 494 114.38 38.10 33.96
CA THR A 494 113.67 37.04 33.18
C THR A 494 113.60 35.67 33.86
N GLY A 495 112.35 35.28 34.15
CA GLY A 495 111.89 33.97 34.59
C GLY A 495 110.64 34.20 35.45
N SER A 496 109.42 34.38 34.93
CA SER A 496 108.71 33.58 33.92
C SER A 496 108.76 32.08 34.21
N GLN A 497 108.10 31.68 35.29
CA GLN A 497 107.20 30.52 35.33
C GLN A 497 105.91 31.07 35.95
N ASP A 498 104.90 31.46 35.17
CA ASP A 498 103.95 30.56 34.52
C ASP A 498 104.30 29.08 34.67
N TRP A 499 103.78 28.46 35.73
CA TRP A 499 103.15 27.15 35.57
C TRP A 499 101.79 27.10 36.30
N PRO A 500 100.88 26.28 35.76
CA PRO A 500 99.44 26.43 35.85
C PRO A 500 98.83 25.43 36.84
N GLU A 501 97.52 25.57 36.98
CA GLU A 501 96.59 24.50 37.32
C GLU A 501 96.57 23.92 38.74
N GLN A 502 95.32 23.65 39.14
CA GLN A 502 94.88 22.83 40.26
C GLN A 502 95.03 23.47 41.64
N ARG A 503 94.04 24.32 41.97
CA ARG A 503 93.43 24.27 43.30
C ARG A 503 92.93 22.83 43.54
N ASN A 504 93.79 21.99 44.09
CA ASN A 504 93.34 20.84 44.86
C ASN A 504 92.69 21.41 46.13
N ILE A 505 91.39 21.67 46.04
CA ILE A 505 90.55 21.74 47.23
C ILE A 505 90.65 20.35 47.83
N SER A 506 91.28 20.22 48.99
CA SER A 506 91.25 18.99 49.77
C SER A 506 89.77 18.62 49.97
N MET A 507 89.26 17.67 49.19
CA MET A 507 87.86 17.25 49.26
C MET A 507 87.70 16.37 50.49
N TYR A 508 87.01 16.87 51.49
CA TYR A 508 86.67 16.13 52.70
C TYR A 508 85.31 15.46 52.48
N SER A 509 85.28 14.12 52.41
CA SER A 509 84.07 13.34 52.17
C SER A 509 83.60 12.64 53.44
N CYS A 510 82.30 12.71 53.74
CA CYS A 510 81.71 11.95 54.85
C CYS A 510 81.69 10.45 54.53
N PRO A 511 82.27 9.58 55.37
CA PRO A 511 82.34 8.14 55.08
C PRO A 511 81.00 7.39 55.17
N LYS A 512 79.91 8.05 55.61
CA LYS A 512 78.57 7.43 55.74
C LYS A 512 77.64 7.74 54.57
N CYS A 513 77.67 8.98 54.05
CA CYS A 513 76.78 9.45 52.98
C CYS A 513 77.52 9.95 51.73
N GLU A 514 78.86 9.91 51.74
CA GLU A 514 79.75 10.31 50.64
C GLU A 514 79.59 11.77 50.17
N GLU A 515 78.97 12.62 50.99
CA GLU A 515 78.82 14.05 50.70
C GLU A 515 80.18 14.77 50.78
N ILE A 516 80.52 15.53 49.74
CA ILE A 516 81.78 16.26 49.61
C ILE A 516 81.62 17.66 50.18
N LEU A 517 82.41 17.96 51.21
CA LEU A 517 82.33 19.21 51.95
C LEU A 517 83.60 20.07 51.73
N PRO A 518 83.46 21.39 51.70
CA PRO A 518 84.49 22.31 51.21
C PRO A 518 85.68 22.47 52.17
N ASP A 519 85.52 22.13 53.44
CA ASP A 519 86.54 22.26 54.49
C ASP A 519 86.29 21.29 55.66
N LEU A 520 87.32 21.10 56.50
CA LEU A 520 87.30 20.12 57.59
C LEU A 520 86.30 20.47 58.70
N ASP A 521 86.07 21.75 58.99
CA ASP A 521 85.15 22.18 60.05
C ASP A 521 83.70 21.85 59.66
N THR A 522 83.35 22.08 58.39
CA THR A 522 82.04 21.71 57.83
C THR A 522 81.82 20.18 57.84
N LEU A 523 82.86 19.39 57.54
CA LEU A 523 82.80 17.92 57.68
C LEU A 523 82.57 17.50 59.15
N GLN A 524 83.22 18.16 60.10
CA GLN A 524 83.14 17.79 61.51
C GLN A 524 81.75 18.06 62.11
N ILE A 525 81.07 19.12 61.66
CA ILE A 525 79.67 19.42 61.99
C ILE A 525 78.75 18.38 61.34
N HIS A 526 78.90 18.15 60.04
CA HIS A 526 78.07 17.21 59.30
C HIS A 526 78.18 15.78 59.84
N VAL A 527 79.38 15.30 60.19
CA VAL A 527 79.57 13.96 60.76
C VAL A 527 78.87 13.81 62.11
N MET A 528 78.75 14.89 62.91
CA MET A 528 78.02 14.86 64.18
C MET A 528 76.52 14.63 63.98
N ASP A 529 75.94 15.25 62.95
CA ASP A 529 74.53 15.12 62.61
C ASP A 529 74.24 13.83 61.81
N CYS A 530 75.19 13.41 60.96
CA CYS A 530 75.04 12.26 60.09
C CYS A 530 75.27 10.93 60.83
N ILE A 531 75.92 10.90 62.00
CA ILE A 531 76.12 9.68 62.81
C ILE A 531 74.86 9.28 63.59
N ASN A 532 73.99 10.24 63.94
CA ASN A 532 72.64 9.94 64.43
C ASN A 532 71.70 9.50 63.29
#